data_AF-A0A3R9PW40-F1
#
_entry.id   AF-A0A3R9PW40-F1
#
_cell.length_a   1.000
_cell.length_b   1.000
_cell.length_c   1.000
_cell.angle_alpha   90.00
_cell.angle_beta   90.00
_cell.angle_gamma   90.00
#
_symmetry.space_group_name_H-M   'P 1'
#
loop_
_entity.id
_entity.type
_entity.pdbx_description
1 polymer ?
#
loop_
_entity_poly.entity_id
_entity_poly.type
_entity_poly.pdbx_seq_one_letter_code
_entity_poly.pdbx_strand_id
1 'polypeptide(L)'
;MGGVAEDTWKARKNLTLTVGLRWDNEGNPWSKSPTTVFANFYLGPGQTFQEQVANGFTKATQKALKHSLNDLWSPRGGVAWDVTGRGETVVRGGVGLFNNWLTQANVQEEFRGSPPSPITPTFTQGTATPPLFILGTGGKPHSDLLILLWPDRRSVLRLVPMDA
;
A
#
# COMPACT_ATOMS: atom_id res chain seq x y z
N MET A 1 9.46 -13.70 -5.14
CA MET A 1 9.97 -15.08 -5.37
C MET A 1 8.92 -16.04 -4.86
N GLY A 2 8.73 -17.19 -5.48
CA GLY A 2 7.68 -18.12 -5.05
C GLY A 2 7.96 -19.53 -5.51
N GLY A 3 7.28 -20.48 -4.89
CA GLY A 3 7.37 -21.90 -5.18
C GLY A 3 5.98 -22.52 -5.25
N VAL A 4 5.85 -23.54 -6.09
CA VAL A 4 4.65 -24.37 -6.15
C VAL A 4 5.04 -25.82 -6.02
N ALA A 5 4.29 -26.56 -5.22
CA ALA A 5 4.34 -28.00 -5.17
C ALA A 5 2.92 -28.51 -5.29
N GLU A 6 2.69 -29.46 -6.19
CA GLU A 6 1.41 -30.14 -6.30
C GLU A 6 1.67 -31.61 -6.57
N ASP A 7 0.88 -32.44 -5.89
CA ASP A 7 0.89 -33.87 -6.09
C ASP A 7 -0.54 -34.38 -6.26
N THR A 8 -0.67 -35.43 -7.05
CA THR A 8 -1.93 -36.13 -7.27
C THR A 8 -1.72 -37.61 -7.04
N TRP A 9 -2.46 -38.15 -6.08
CA TRP A 9 -2.28 -39.50 -5.63
C TRP A 9 -3.55 -40.32 -5.75
N LYS A 10 -3.44 -41.52 -6.32
CA LYS A 10 -4.51 -42.51 -6.29
C LYS A 10 -4.51 -43.20 -4.92
N ALA A 11 -5.18 -42.58 -3.96
CA ALA A 11 -5.35 -43.14 -2.62
C ALA A 11 -6.04 -44.51 -2.66
N ARG A 12 -6.92 -44.75 -3.64
CA ARG A 12 -7.52 -46.07 -3.94
C ARG A 12 -7.75 -46.21 -5.44
N LYS A 13 -8.11 -47.42 -5.90
CA LYS A 13 -8.47 -47.70 -7.30
C LYS A 13 -9.56 -46.78 -7.87
N ASN A 14 -10.46 -46.29 -7.01
CA ASN A 14 -11.56 -45.40 -7.35
C ASN A 14 -11.50 -44.04 -6.63
N LEU A 15 -10.40 -43.70 -5.96
CA LEU A 15 -10.26 -42.45 -5.21
C LEU A 15 -8.92 -41.79 -5.52
N THR A 16 -8.99 -40.59 -6.08
CA THR A 16 -7.83 -39.74 -6.36
C THR A 16 -7.92 -38.48 -5.50
N LEU A 17 -6.81 -38.13 -4.88
CA LEU A 17 -6.64 -36.91 -4.10
C LEU A 17 -5.61 -36.04 -4.78
N THR A 18 -5.87 -34.75 -4.87
CA THR A 18 -4.92 -33.76 -5.34
C THR A 18 -4.66 -32.78 -4.21
N VAL A 19 -3.39 -32.52 -3.94
CA VAL A 19 -2.96 -31.57 -2.91
C VAL A 19 -1.93 -30.65 -3.54
N GLY A 20 -2.19 -29.35 -3.47
CA GLY A 20 -1.30 -28.32 -3.96
C GLY A 20 -1.00 -27.31 -2.86
N LEU A 21 0.23 -26.84 -2.83
CA LEU A 21 0.66 -25.74 -2.00
C LEU A 21 1.46 -24.77 -2.85
N ARG A 22 1.07 -23.50 -2.79
CA ARG A 22 1.86 -22.40 -3.32
C ARG A 22 2.36 -21.54 -2.17
N TRP A 23 3.62 -21.13 -2.29
CA TRP A 23 4.24 -20.15 -1.42
C TRP A 23 4.69 -18.97 -2.26
N ASP A 24 4.36 -17.77 -1.81
CA ASP A 24 4.82 -16.53 -2.38
C ASP A 24 5.50 -15.65 -1.35
N ASN A 25 6.57 -15.00 -1.80
CA ASN A 25 7.24 -13.91 -1.13
C ASN A 25 7.22 -12.71 -2.07
N GLU A 26 6.34 -11.76 -1.72
CA GLU A 26 6.13 -10.53 -2.47
C GLU A 26 7.04 -9.40 -1.97
N GLY A 27 7.60 -9.56 -0.76
CA GLY A 27 8.47 -8.57 -0.16
C GLY A 27 7.73 -7.29 0.18
N ASN A 28 8.42 -6.16 0.12
CA ASN A 28 7.82 -4.86 0.37
C ASN A 28 8.14 -3.95 -0.83
N PRO A 29 7.11 -3.44 -1.53
CA PRO A 29 7.34 -2.46 -2.58
C PRO A 29 8.15 -1.29 -2.05
N TRP A 30 9.16 -0.89 -2.81
CA TRP A 30 10.08 0.17 -2.43
C TRP A 30 10.29 1.13 -3.59
N SER A 31 10.63 2.37 -3.27
CA SER A 31 10.83 3.38 -4.30
C SER A 31 12.17 3.17 -4.99
N LYS A 32 12.15 2.97 -6.31
CA LYS A 32 13.36 2.87 -7.13
C LYS A 32 14.11 4.21 -7.24
N SER A 33 13.43 5.34 -7.05
CA SER A 33 14.01 6.67 -7.13
C SER A 33 14.22 7.27 -5.75
N PRO A 34 15.38 7.90 -5.46
CA PRO A 34 15.59 8.65 -4.22
C PRO A 34 14.61 9.81 -4.05
N THR A 35 14.06 10.34 -5.15
CA THR A 35 13.15 11.49 -5.15
C THR A 35 11.68 11.10 -5.00
N THR A 36 11.35 9.82 -5.16
CA THR A 36 10.00 9.32 -4.93
C THR A 36 10.00 8.68 -3.55
N VAL A 37 9.17 9.18 -2.64
CA VAL A 37 9.05 8.63 -1.29
C VAL A 37 7.60 8.32 -1.00
N PHE A 38 7.35 7.18 -0.38
CA PHE A 38 6.04 6.88 0.20
C PHE A 38 5.93 7.63 1.52
N ALA A 39 4.76 8.14 1.86
CA ALA A 39 4.57 8.81 3.13
C ALA A 39 3.14 8.66 3.62
N ASN A 40 3.01 8.50 4.93
CA ASN A 40 1.73 8.50 5.62
C ASN A 40 1.75 9.59 6.69
N PHE A 41 0.55 10.08 7.01
CA PHE A 41 0.32 10.94 8.16
C PHE A 41 0.16 10.09 9.42
N TYR A 42 0.89 10.44 10.46
CA TYR A 42 0.82 9.81 11.77
C TYR A 42 0.20 10.80 12.75
N LEU A 43 -0.87 10.35 13.42
CA LEU A 43 -1.49 11.11 14.49
C LEU A 43 -0.49 11.35 15.63
N GLY A 44 -0.42 12.59 16.08
CA GLY A 44 0.38 13.00 17.23
C GLY A 44 -0.33 12.70 18.55
N PRO A 45 0.32 12.99 19.69
CA PRO A 45 -0.34 12.92 21.00
C PRO A 45 -1.49 13.93 21.08
N GLY A 46 -2.57 13.55 21.76
CA GLY A 46 -3.73 14.42 21.98
C GLY A 46 -4.95 13.65 22.47
N GLN A 47 -5.84 14.35 23.19
CA GLN A 47 -7.07 13.77 23.75
C GLN A 47 -8.24 13.81 22.75
N THR A 48 -8.17 14.70 21.76
CA THR A 48 -9.16 14.83 20.68
C THR A 48 -8.54 14.55 19.31
N PHE A 49 -9.36 14.16 18.34
CA PHE A 49 -8.89 13.92 16.97
C PHE A 49 -8.24 15.18 16.36
N GLN A 50 -8.82 16.35 16.60
CA GLN A 50 -8.31 17.64 16.13
C GLN A 50 -6.91 17.93 16.69
N GLU A 51 -6.71 17.67 17.98
CA GLU A 51 -5.41 17.83 18.65
C GLU A 51 -4.37 16.83 18.12
N GLN A 52 -4.78 15.58 17.87
CA GLN A 52 -3.91 14.56 17.28
C GLN A 52 -3.53 14.87 15.82
N VAL A 53 -4.42 15.52 15.07
CA VAL A 53 -4.14 16.01 13.71
C VAL A 53 -3.22 17.23 13.76
N ALA A 54 -3.44 18.17 14.69
CA ALA A 54 -2.59 19.35 14.85
C ALA A 54 -1.15 18.99 15.26
N ASN A 55 -1.00 18.00 16.16
CA ASN A 55 0.29 17.49 16.63
C ASN A 55 0.87 16.37 15.74
N GLY A 56 0.15 15.98 14.69
CA GLY A 56 0.56 14.90 13.81
C GLY A 56 1.65 15.31 12.83
N PHE A 57 2.32 14.32 12.27
CA PHE A 57 3.45 14.54 11.35
C PHE A 57 3.41 13.55 10.20
N THR A 58 3.96 13.96 9.06
CA THR A 58 4.19 13.05 7.93
C THR A 58 5.59 12.49 8.03
N LYS A 59 5.74 11.20 7.70
CA LYS A 59 7.05 10.55 7.67
C LYS A 59 7.26 9.88 6.32
N ALA A 60 8.30 10.32 5.62
CA ALA A 60 8.77 9.66 4.42
C ALA A 60 9.38 8.29 4.76
N THR A 61 9.02 7.29 3.97
CA THR A 61 9.53 5.92 4.04
C THR A 61 9.90 5.43 2.64
N GLN A 62 11.00 4.69 2.56
CA GLN A 62 11.46 4.07 1.32
C GLN A 62 10.63 2.83 0.95
N LYS A 63 9.96 2.23 1.94
CA LYS A 63 9.10 1.06 1.79
C LYS A 63 7.65 1.47 1.91
N ALA A 64 6.80 0.94 1.04
CA ALA A 64 5.38 1.22 1.02
C ALA A 64 4.68 0.70 2.30
N LEU A 65 5.04 -0.50 2.75
CA LEU A 65 4.37 -1.16 3.88
C LEU A 65 5.23 -1.13 5.14
N LYS A 66 4.60 -1.25 6.32
CA LYS A 66 5.32 -1.32 7.62
C LYS A 66 6.14 -2.60 7.76
N HIS A 67 5.70 -3.70 7.14
CA HIS A 67 6.38 -4.98 7.10
C HIS A 67 6.31 -5.56 5.68
N SER A 68 7.19 -6.50 5.37
CA SER A 68 7.17 -7.19 4.08
C SER A 68 6.04 -8.23 4.04
N LEU A 69 5.41 -8.38 2.88
CA LEU A 69 4.43 -9.43 2.59
C LEU A 69 5.17 -10.71 2.18
N ASN A 70 5.68 -11.37 3.20
CA ASN A 70 6.36 -12.64 3.08
C ASN A 70 5.41 -13.76 3.54
N ASP A 71 5.72 -14.99 3.16
CA ASP A 71 5.05 -16.19 3.66
C ASP A 71 3.56 -16.26 3.33
N LEU A 72 3.22 -15.85 2.11
CA LEU A 72 1.88 -15.98 1.58
C LEU A 72 1.65 -17.42 1.12
N TRP A 73 0.93 -18.19 1.93
CA TRP A 73 0.58 -19.57 1.64
C TRP A 73 -0.79 -19.65 0.96
N SER A 74 -0.85 -20.38 -0.16
CA SER A 74 -2.06 -20.63 -0.92
C SER A 74 -2.28 -22.14 -1.09
N PRO A 75 -2.81 -22.83 -0.06
CA PRO A 75 -3.13 -24.25 -0.14
C PRO A 75 -4.35 -24.51 -1.00
N ARG A 76 -4.36 -25.65 -1.69
CA ARG A 76 -5.51 -26.17 -2.43
C ARG A 76 -5.60 -27.68 -2.31
N GLY A 77 -6.82 -28.18 -2.28
CA GLY A 77 -7.12 -29.61 -2.17
C GLY A 77 -8.28 -29.98 -3.07
N GLY A 78 -8.18 -31.16 -3.69
CA GLY A 78 -9.19 -31.72 -4.57
C GLY A 78 -9.37 -33.21 -4.34
N VAL A 79 -10.57 -33.70 -4.63
CA VAL A 79 -10.93 -35.11 -4.60
C VAL A 79 -11.69 -35.48 -5.86
N ALA A 80 -11.36 -36.64 -6.41
CA ALA A 80 -12.13 -37.30 -7.45
C ALA A 80 -12.43 -38.73 -7.00
N TRP A 81 -13.71 -39.07 -6.92
CA TRP A 81 -14.18 -40.35 -6.45
C TRP A 81 -15.10 -41.00 -7.47
N ASP A 82 -14.71 -42.17 -7.96
CA ASP A 82 -15.56 -43.03 -8.77
C ASP A 82 -16.47 -43.87 -7.84
N VAL A 83 -17.76 -43.53 -7.88
CA VAL A 83 -18.79 -44.05 -6.98
C VAL A 83 -19.01 -45.55 -7.22
N THR A 84 -18.97 -45.98 -8.49
CA THR A 84 -19.27 -47.37 -8.86
C THR A 84 -18.02 -48.24 -8.97
N GLY A 85 -16.83 -47.62 -9.00
CA GLY A 85 -15.55 -48.32 -9.17
C GLY A 85 -15.34 -48.89 -10.57
N ARG A 86 -16.24 -48.57 -11.51
CA ARG A 86 -16.24 -49.00 -12.91
C ARG A 86 -15.91 -47.85 -13.87
N GLY A 87 -15.65 -46.66 -13.35
CA GLY A 87 -15.40 -45.44 -14.11
C GLY A 87 -16.66 -44.79 -14.70
N GLU A 88 -17.84 -45.32 -14.39
CA GLU A 88 -19.12 -44.88 -14.99
C GLU A 88 -19.65 -43.59 -14.36
N THR A 89 -19.42 -43.40 -13.05
CA THR A 89 -19.91 -42.23 -12.31
C THR A 89 -18.82 -41.69 -11.39
N VAL A 90 -18.32 -40.49 -11.70
CA VAL A 90 -17.26 -39.83 -10.92
C VAL A 90 -17.75 -38.53 -10.31
N VAL A 91 -17.65 -38.40 -8.99
CA VAL A 91 -17.89 -37.16 -8.25
C VAL A 91 -16.56 -36.47 -8.02
N ARG A 92 -16.50 -35.16 -8.31
CA ARG A 92 -15.29 -34.35 -8.13
C ARG A 92 -15.62 -33.10 -7.33
N GLY A 93 -14.69 -32.68 -6.49
CA GLY A 93 -14.80 -31.45 -5.71
C GLY A 93 -13.44 -30.97 -5.23
N GLY A 94 -13.35 -29.70 -4.84
CA GLY A 94 -12.11 -29.13 -4.34
C GLY A 94 -12.31 -27.73 -3.77
N VAL A 95 -11.32 -27.30 -2.98
CA VAL A 95 -11.28 -26.00 -2.31
C VAL A 95 -9.85 -25.46 -2.32
N GLY A 96 -9.70 -24.14 -2.20
CA GLY A 96 -8.38 -23.51 -2.10
C GLY A 96 -8.46 -22.09 -1.57
N LEU A 97 -7.35 -21.64 -0.98
CA LEU A 97 -7.12 -20.26 -0.55
C LEU A 97 -6.11 -19.61 -1.48
N PHE A 98 -6.35 -18.36 -1.87
CA PHE A 98 -5.52 -17.63 -2.81
C PHE A 98 -5.25 -16.23 -2.28
N ASN A 99 -3.98 -15.83 -2.34
CA ASN A 99 -3.55 -14.48 -2.02
C ASN A 99 -3.43 -13.66 -3.31
N ASN A 100 -3.83 -12.40 -3.26
CA ASN A 100 -3.69 -11.49 -4.40
C ASN A 100 -2.55 -10.50 -4.15
N TRP A 101 -1.78 -10.24 -5.20
CA TRP A 101 -0.66 -9.31 -5.16
C TRP A 101 -1.16 -7.86 -5.07
N LEU A 102 -0.54 -7.05 -4.22
CA LEU A 102 -0.74 -5.60 -4.16
C LEU A 102 -0.05 -4.91 -5.34
N THR A 103 -0.81 -4.57 -6.39
CA THR A 103 -0.22 -4.03 -7.63
C THR A 103 0.56 -2.74 -7.33
N GLN A 104 1.74 -2.58 -7.97
CA GLN A 104 2.56 -1.39 -7.74
C GLN A 104 1.80 -0.10 -8.05
N ALA A 105 0.89 -0.14 -9.03
CA ALA A 105 0.00 0.96 -9.33
C ALA A 105 -0.92 1.28 -8.14
N ASN A 106 -1.66 0.30 -7.59
CA ASN A 106 -2.54 0.58 -6.44
C ASN A 106 -1.76 1.08 -5.23
N VAL A 107 -0.59 0.48 -4.95
CA VAL A 107 0.28 0.92 -3.86
C VAL A 107 0.70 2.37 -4.07
N GLN A 108 1.17 2.73 -5.26
CA GLN A 108 1.56 4.11 -5.57
C GLN A 108 0.39 5.09 -5.46
N GLU A 109 -0.80 4.71 -5.90
CA GLU A 109 -1.99 5.56 -5.83
C GLU A 109 -2.44 5.84 -4.40
N GLU A 110 -2.25 4.90 -3.48
CA GLU A 110 -2.58 5.09 -2.05
C GLU A 110 -1.67 6.12 -1.38
N PHE A 111 -0.42 6.25 -1.85
CA PHE A 111 0.53 7.25 -1.36
C PHE A 111 0.51 8.55 -2.16
N ARG A 112 -0.22 8.59 -3.28
CA ARG A 112 -0.31 9.78 -4.13
C ARG A 112 -1.14 10.85 -3.42
N GLY A 113 -0.53 12.01 -3.20
CA GLY A 113 -1.15 13.14 -2.51
C GLY A 113 -0.79 13.24 -1.02
N SER A 114 -0.18 12.21 -0.44
CA SER A 114 0.39 12.30 0.92
C SER A 114 1.69 13.11 0.89
N PRO A 115 1.83 14.16 1.74
CA PRO A 115 3.10 14.89 1.84
C PRO A 115 4.23 13.93 2.26
N PRO A 116 5.44 14.04 1.70
CA PRO A 116 5.99 15.18 0.94
C PRO A 116 5.81 15.07 -0.58
N SER A 117 4.89 14.23 -1.06
CA SER A 117 4.57 14.14 -2.49
C SER A 117 4.06 15.50 -3.03
N PRO A 118 4.28 15.85 -4.31
CA PRO A 118 3.82 17.12 -4.87
C PRO A 118 2.32 17.31 -4.69
N ILE A 119 1.95 18.41 -4.03
CA ILE A 119 0.56 18.87 -3.92
C ILE A 119 0.36 20.07 -4.84
N THR A 120 -0.79 20.16 -5.49
CA THR A 120 -1.18 21.32 -6.31
C THR A 120 -2.30 22.07 -5.58
N PRO A 121 -1.98 23.03 -4.69
CA PRO A 121 -3.00 23.79 -4.00
C PRO A 121 -3.70 24.74 -4.97
N THR A 122 -5.04 24.81 -4.88
CA THR A 122 -5.83 25.86 -5.54
C THR A 122 -6.05 27.00 -4.56
N PHE A 123 -5.65 28.21 -4.95
CA PHE A 123 -5.86 29.42 -4.16
C PHE A 123 -7.08 30.17 -4.67
N THR A 124 -8.13 30.29 -3.86
CA THR A 124 -9.29 31.14 -4.13
C THR A 124 -9.23 32.40 -3.28
N GLN A 125 -9.33 33.56 -3.93
CA GLN A 125 -9.37 34.86 -3.24
C GLN A 125 -10.81 35.12 -2.74
N GLY A 126 -10.96 35.68 -1.54
CA GLY A 126 -12.25 36.13 -1.02
C GLY A 126 -13.09 35.10 -0.26
N THR A 127 -12.56 33.90 0.03
CA THR A 127 -13.21 32.93 0.91
C THR A 127 -12.87 33.18 2.38
N ALA A 128 -13.84 33.05 3.29
CA ALA A 128 -13.64 33.22 4.72
C ALA A 128 -12.74 32.14 5.35
N THR A 129 -12.55 31.00 4.67
CA THR A 129 -11.67 29.92 5.12
C THR A 129 -10.24 30.15 4.60
N PRO A 130 -9.24 30.31 5.49
CA PRO A 130 -7.84 30.43 5.09
C PRO A 130 -7.36 29.14 4.39
N PRO A 131 -6.55 29.23 3.32
CA PRO A 131 -5.99 28.05 2.68
C PRO A 131 -4.97 27.34 3.59
N LEU A 132 -4.95 26.01 3.54
CA LEU A 132 -4.01 25.15 4.29
C LEU A 132 -2.53 25.42 3.97
N PHE A 133 -2.25 26.05 2.82
CA PHE A 133 -0.93 26.49 2.37
C PHE A 133 -0.99 27.96 2.00
N ILE A 134 0.06 28.75 2.28
CA ILE A 134 0.15 30.16 1.88
C ILE A 134 1.48 30.47 1.19
N LEU A 135 1.46 31.38 0.22
CA LEU A 135 2.67 31.88 -0.44
C LEU A 135 3.50 32.72 0.55
N GLY A 136 4.75 32.35 0.81
CA GLY A 136 5.62 33.10 1.71
C GLY A 136 6.21 34.36 1.04
N THR A 137 6.47 35.37 1.86
CA THR A 137 6.86 36.74 1.43
C THR A 137 8.38 37.00 1.50
N GLY A 138 9.22 35.98 1.70
CA GLY A 138 10.66 36.14 1.91
C GLY A 138 11.54 35.11 1.18
N GLY A 139 12.74 35.53 0.77
CA GLY A 139 13.68 34.74 -0.04
C GLY A 139 14.54 33.72 0.73
N LYS A 140 14.12 33.26 1.91
CA LYS A 140 14.85 32.23 2.70
C LYS A 140 13.96 31.02 2.97
N PRO A 141 14.37 29.79 2.60
CA PRO A 141 13.67 28.56 2.98
C PRO A 141 13.62 28.42 4.51
N HIS A 142 12.41 28.12 5.03
CA HIS A 142 12.25 27.61 6.39
C HIS A 142 12.91 26.22 6.46
N SER A 143 13.62 25.92 7.56
CA SER A 143 14.54 24.79 7.72
C SER A 143 13.94 23.38 7.63
N ASP A 144 12.62 23.25 7.46
CA ASP A 144 11.90 21.97 7.63
C ASP A 144 11.19 21.45 6.37
N LEU A 145 11.59 21.84 5.16
CA LEU A 145 11.09 21.18 3.94
C LEU A 145 11.96 21.46 2.70
N LEU A 146 12.41 20.40 2.02
CA LEU A 146 13.07 20.51 0.70
C LEU A 146 12.01 20.68 -0.39
N ILE A 147 12.00 21.83 -1.05
CA ILE A 147 11.15 22.16 -2.21
C ILE A 147 12.04 22.14 -3.46
N LEU A 148 11.66 21.40 -4.50
CA LEU A 148 12.29 21.48 -5.82
C LEU A 148 11.73 22.69 -6.59
N LEU A 149 12.61 23.63 -6.91
CA LEU A 149 12.39 24.78 -7.82
C LEU A 149 12.49 24.25 -9.29
N TRP A 150 11.82 24.74 -10.35
CA TRP A 150 11.63 26.13 -10.81
C TRP A 150 10.86 26.23 -12.20
N PRO A 151 10.22 27.34 -12.71
CA PRO A 151 10.82 28.63 -13.20
C PRO A 151 10.04 29.96 -12.85
N ASP A 152 10.06 30.56 -11.63
CA ASP A 152 10.39 31.99 -11.40
C ASP A 152 11.06 32.36 -10.01
N ARG A 153 11.92 33.41 -9.96
CA ARG A 153 12.99 33.75 -8.96
C ARG A 153 12.63 34.16 -7.55
N ARG A 154 11.39 34.02 -7.06
CA ARG A 154 11.01 34.84 -5.90
C ARG A 154 10.08 34.26 -4.84
N SER A 155 9.77 32.96 -4.82
CA SER A 155 8.75 32.47 -3.88
C SER A 155 9.19 31.23 -3.09
N VAL A 156 9.16 31.35 -1.76
CA VAL A 156 9.41 30.27 -0.79
C VAL A 156 8.18 30.17 0.13
N LEU A 157 7.71 28.95 0.42
CA LEU A 157 6.48 28.65 1.18
C LEU A 157 6.69 28.77 2.71
N ARG A 158 5.67 29.26 3.45
CA ARG A 158 5.64 29.31 4.92
C ARG A 158 4.34 28.67 5.45
N LEU A 159 4.40 27.89 6.53
CA LEU A 159 3.22 27.51 7.31
C LEU A 159 2.94 28.59 8.37
N VAL A 160 1.68 29.00 8.51
CA VAL A 160 1.20 29.86 9.60
C VAL A 160 0.83 28.95 10.77
N PRO A 161 1.29 29.21 12.00
CA PRO A 161 0.76 28.49 13.16
C PRO A 161 -0.74 28.77 13.29
N MET A 162 -1.53 27.71 13.46
CA MET A 162 -2.94 27.85 13.84
C MET A 162 -2.98 28.24 15.32
N ASP A 163 -3.08 29.54 15.57
CA ASP A 163 -3.36 30.08 16.89
C ASP A 163 -4.88 29.98 17.12
N ALA A 164 -5.28 29.13 18.07
CA ALA A 164 -6.58 28.98 18.77
C ALA A 164 -7.90 29.11 17.98
#